data_AF-A0A812KHC3-F1
#
_entry.id   AF-A0A812KHC3-F1
#
_cell.length_a   1.000
_cell.length_b   1.000
_cell.length_c   1.000
_cell.angle_alpha   90.00
_cell.angle_beta   90.00
_cell.angle_gamma   90.00
#
_symmetry.space_group_name_H-M   'P 1'
#
loop_
_entity.id
_entity.type
_entity.pdbx_description
1 polymer ?
#
loop_
_entity_poly.entity_id
_entity_poly.type
_entity_poly.pdbx_seq_one_letter_code
_entity_poly.pdbx_strand_id
1 'polypeptide(L)'
;MSKPYSTFQGAYARQSQSAGMSPRMADPESSFSFGKRKRLNVVSILLNVLAPWLVFCGVFAAMSFKTHHSSPVLAWLAVVAGLVLAGGAGILARRTKMQDQDPTWYTFAALALGVATISAAVLGDMNYWYNMQPYYDIENINTYPSVNPAREKGQQLMDAGRVYFEDGTGLDTSKAMAFRNLDRYCVAPIVFGQEPLASYDFWAVGVNCCSGTTADFRCGEFDNPKARSGLRLMREDQRPFFRLAVQQAEADLCRGFLSFLSIRVGLRGFCGPDEAAYNIKSNHPLFFYWMQDPVAEVLKYRSDGFKYALIAISTFFAFNILCVVGSVFAFSKLSHEF
;
A
#
# COMPACT_ATOMS: atom_id res chain seq x y z
N MET A 1 -49.25 -68.48 37.77
CA MET A 1 -47.85 -68.81 37.43
C MET A 1 -46.93 -68.10 38.43
N SER A 2 -46.22 -68.91 39.23
CA SER A 2 -45.00 -68.64 40.04
C SER A 2 -44.83 -67.31 40.81
N LYS A 3 -44.93 -67.39 42.16
CA LYS A 3 -44.17 -66.57 43.13
C LYS A 3 -42.65 -66.94 43.08
N PRO A 4 -41.72 -66.18 43.70
CA PRO A 4 -41.49 -66.14 45.17
C PRO A 4 -41.42 -64.70 45.74
N TYR A 5 -41.98 -64.36 46.92
CA TYR A 5 -41.45 -64.53 48.31
C TYR A 5 -40.07 -63.88 48.54
N SER A 6 -40.01 -62.70 49.18
CA SER A 6 -39.78 -62.43 50.63
C SER A 6 -38.28 -62.27 50.93
N THR A 7 -37.75 -61.51 51.89
CA THR A 7 -38.19 -61.19 53.27
C THR A 7 -37.17 -60.19 53.86
N PHE A 8 -37.59 -59.39 54.86
CA PHE A 8 -36.80 -58.96 56.04
C PHE A 8 -35.60 -58.00 55.81
N GLN A 9 -35.22 -57.05 56.68
CA GLN A 9 -35.38 -56.83 58.13
C GLN A 9 -34.96 -55.35 58.38
N GLY A 10 -35.64 -54.54 59.19
CA GLY A 10 -35.39 -54.41 60.63
C GLY A 10 -34.19 -53.47 60.93
N ALA A 11 -34.44 -52.23 61.37
CA ALA A 11 -34.19 -51.74 62.75
C ALA A 11 -33.06 -50.66 62.73
N TYR A 12 -32.99 -49.58 63.50
CA TYR A 12 -33.46 -49.25 64.85
C TYR A 12 -33.72 -47.73 64.99
N ALA A 13 -34.63 -47.40 65.91
CA ALA A 13 -34.84 -46.07 66.47
C ALA A 13 -33.71 -45.65 67.43
N ARG A 14 -33.46 -44.34 67.56
CA ARG A 14 -33.32 -43.70 68.89
C ARG A 14 -33.59 -42.20 68.84
N GLN A 15 -34.38 -41.80 69.82
CA GLN A 15 -35.02 -40.52 70.06
C GLN A 15 -34.18 -39.72 71.09
N SER A 16 -34.12 -38.40 70.90
CA SER A 16 -34.00 -37.32 71.90
C SER A 16 -32.91 -37.37 72.99
N GLN A 17 -32.14 -36.29 73.15
CA GLN A 17 -32.36 -35.32 74.26
C GLN A 17 -31.30 -34.21 74.27
N SER A 18 -31.80 -32.99 74.41
CA SER A 18 -31.10 -31.75 74.74
C SER A 18 -30.65 -31.71 76.20
N ALA A 19 -29.41 -31.28 76.46
CA ALA A 19 -28.97 -30.71 77.73
C ALA A 19 -27.76 -29.79 77.48
N GLY A 20 -27.71 -28.66 78.17
CA GLY A 20 -27.04 -27.43 77.74
C GLY A 20 -25.52 -27.33 77.89
N MET A 21 -24.95 -26.32 77.24
CA MET A 21 -23.71 -25.66 77.67
C MET A 21 -23.65 -24.22 77.12
N SER A 22 -23.28 -23.30 78.01
CA SER A 22 -23.12 -21.84 77.93
C SER A 22 -22.38 -21.29 76.69
N PRO A 23 -22.59 -20.01 76.28
CA PRO A 23 -22.06 -19.48 75.01
C PRO A 23 -20.56 -19.24 75.10
N ARG A 24 -19.79 -19.89 74.23
CA ARG A 24 -18.39 -19.50 73.98
C ARG A 24 -18.39 -18.15 73.27
N MET A 25 -17.62 -17.23 73.85
CA MET A 25 -17.28 -15.93 73.29
C MET A 25 -16.93 -16.06 71.81
N ALA A 26 -17.48 -15.15 71.01
CA ALA A 26 -17.11 -14.98 69.62
C ALA A 26 -15.60 -14.70 69.53
N ASP A 27 -14.87 -15.61 68.91
CA ASP A 27 -13.58 -15.28 68.32
C ASP A 27 -13.85 -14.21 67.25
N PRO A 28 -13.11 -13.08 67.22
CA PRO A 28 -13.21 -12.16 66.10
C PRO A 28 -12.73 -12.95 64.87
N GLU A 29 -13.64 -13.15 63.93
CA GLU A 29 -13.34 -13.67 62.61
C GLU A 29 -12.29 -12.74 62.01
N SER A 30 -11.02 -13.16 62.11
CA SER A 30 -9.92 -12.45 61.49
C SER A 30 -10.07 -12.69 59.99
N SER A 31 -10.86 -11.82 59.37
CA SER A 31 -10.95 -11.61 57.93
C SER A 31 -9.63 -10.99 57.44
N PHE A 32 -8.55 -11.75 57.58
CA PHE A 32 -7.34 -11.58 56.80
C PHE A 32 -7.36 -12.68 55.75
N SER A 33 -8.26 -12.53 54.77
CA SER A 33 -8.05 -13.17 53.47
C SER A 33 -6.78 -12.56 52.90
N PHE A 34 -5.63 -13.19 53.14
CA PHE A 34 -4.42 -12.87 52.39
C PHE A 34 -4.77 -13.02 50.91
N GLY A 35 -4.88 -11.88 50.21
CA GLY A 35 -5.19 -11.84 48.79
C GLY A 35 -4.31 -12.86 48.07
N LYS A 36 -4.93 -13.90 47.51
CA LYS A 36 -4.22 -14.91 46.74
C LYS A 36 -3.55 -14.18 45.58
N ARG A 37 -2.23 -14.00 45.64
CA ARG A 37 -1.44 -13.46 44.51
C ARG A 37 -1.83 -14.22 43.25
N LYS A 38 -2.55 -13.58 42.33
CA LYS A 38 -2.91 -14.18 41.05
C LYS A 38 -1.60 -14.58 40.35
N ARG A 39 -1.43 -15.87 40.09
CA ARG A 39 -0.26 -16.36 39.34
C ARG A 39 -0.36 -15.83 37.91
N LEU A 40 0.60 -15.00 37.51
CA LEU A 40 0.67 -14.48 36.15
C LEU A 40 1.12 -15.61 35.21
N ASN A 41 0.29 -15.94 34.23
CA ASN A 41 0.62 -16.93 33.21
C ASN A 41 1.55 -16.30 32.18
N VAL A 42 2.86 -16.52 32.32
CA VAL A 42 3.90 -16.03 31.40
C VAL A 42 3.61 -16.45 29.95
N VAL A 43 3.09 -17.66 29.74
CA VAL A 43 2.71 -18.18 28.42
C VAL A 43 1.64 -17.29 27.76
N SER A 44 0.63 -16.87 28.51
CA SER A 44 -0.44 -15.99 28.00
C SER A 44 0.08 -14.60 27.63
N ILE A 45 1.07 -14.09 28.36
CA ILE A 45 1.72 -12.81 28.06
C ILE A 45 2.50 -12.94 26.74
N LEU A 46 3.31 -13.99 26.58
CA LEU A 46 4.08 -14.23 25.36
C LEU A 46 3.18 -14.39 24.14
N LEU A 47 2.08 -15.14 24.26
CA LEU A 47 1.11 -15.31 23.16
C LEU A 47 0.48 -13.97 22.74
N ASN A 48 0.17 -13.09 23.70
CA ASN A 48 -0.41 -11.78 23.40
C ASN A 48 0.58 -10.78 22.78
N VAL A 49 1.89 -10.98 22.96
CA VAL A 49 2.93 -10.19 22.27
C VAL A 49 3.18 -10.75 20.88
N LEU A 50 3.40 -12.06 20.77
CA LEU A 50 3.87 -12.67 19.53
C LEU A 50 2.75 -12.88 18.52
N ALA A 51 1.55 -13.31 18.93
CA ALA A 51 0.49 -13.64 17.97
C ALA A 51 0.00 -12.41 17.18
N PRO A 52 -0.31 -11.25 17.80
CA PRO A 52 -0.70 -10.06 17.04
C PRO A 52 0.44 -9.53 16.18
N TRP A 53 1.69 -9.63 16.61
CA TRP A 53 2.85 -9.24 15.81
C TRP A 53 3.01 -10.12 14.56
N LEU A 54 2.90 -11.44 14.69
CA LEU A 54 2.98 -12.35 13.55
C LEU A 54 1.83 -12.16 12.57
N VAL A 55 0.60 -11.97 13.07
CA VAL A 55 -0.57 -11.67 12.23
C VAL A 55 -0.38 -10.32 11.52
N PHE A 56 0.11 -9.30 12.23
CA PHE A 56 0.44 -8.01 11.62
C PHE A 56 1.46 -8.17 10.48
N CYS A 57 2.59 -8.85 10.73
CA CYS A 57 3.61 -9.10 9.72
C CYS A 57 3.07 -9.85 8.50
N GLY A 58 2.28 -10.91 8.72
CA GLY A 58 1.70 -11.71 7.65
C GLY A 58 0.69 -10.93 6.80
N VAL A 59 -0.25 -10.24 7.43
CA VAL A 59 -1.28 -9.44 6.74
C VAL A 59 -0.64 -8.24 6.04
N PHE A 60 0.30 -7.55 6.69
CA PHE A 60 1.02 -6.44 6.10
C PHE A 60 1.82 -6.89 4.87
N ALA A 61 2.55 -8.00 4.97
CA ALA A 61 3.32 -8.53 3.84
C ALA A 61 2.41 -8.95 2.68
N ALA A 62 1.27 -9.59 2.97
CA ALA A 62 0.29 -9.98 1.97
C ALA A 62 -0.33 -8.77 1.25
N MET A 63 -0.62 -7.68 1.99
CA MET A 63 -1.18 -6.45 1.44
C MET A 63 -0.16 -5.55 0.76
N SER A 64 1.12 -5.62 1.14
CA SER A 64 2.14 -4.69 0.66
C SER A 64 2.95 -5.19 -0.53
N PHE A 65 3.21 -6.50 -0.63
CA PHE A 65 4.15 -7.05 -1.61
C PHE A 65 3.45 -7.75 -2.79
N LYS A 66 4.22 -8.52 -3.57
CA LYS A 66 3.82 -9.21 -4.81
C LYS A 66 2.46 -9.91 -4.74
N THR A 67 2.04 -10.43 -3.59
CA THR A 67 0.73 -11.07 -3.42
C THR A 67 -0.43 -10.15 -3.81
N HIS A 68 -0.39 -8.88 -3.39
CA HIS A 68 -1.40 -7.89 -3.75
C HIS A 68 -1.42 -7.63 -5.27
N HIS A 69 -0.22 -7.48 -5.87
CA HIS A 69 -0.07 -7.20 -7.31
C HIS A 69 -0.53 -8.35 -8.20
N SER A 70 -0.12 -9.58 -7.88
CA SER A 70 -0.45 -10.76 -8.69
C SER A 70 -1.90 -11.21 -8.52
N SER A 71 -2.45 -11.07 -7.31
CA SER A 71 -3.78 -11.57 -6.98
C SER A 71 -4.37 -10.80 -5.80
N PRO A 72 -5.11 -9.70 -6.02
CA PRO A 72 -5.67 -8.90 -4.93
C PRO A 72 -6.61 -9.72 -4.04
N VAL A 73 -7.27 -10.75 -4.60
CA VAL A 73 -8.13 -11.66 -3.85
C VAL A 73 -7.38 -12.39 -2.73
N LEU A 74 -6.16 -12.89 -2.98
CA LEU A 74 -5.40 -13.61 -1.95
C LEU A 74 -4.97 -12.67 -0.82
N ALA A 75 -4.64 -11.41 -1.13
CA ALA A 75 -4.29 -10.40 -0.14
C ALA A 75 -5.49 -10.09 0.79
N TRP A 76 -6.68 -9.89 0.21
CA TRP A 76 -7.91 -9.69 0.99
C TRP A 76 -8.32 -10.93 1.79
N LEU A 77 -8.09 -12.15 1.27
CA LEU A 77 -8.32 -13.38 2.04
C LEU A 77 -7.42 -13.48 3.27
N ALA A 78 -6.18 -12.96 3.21
CA ALA A 78 -5.31 -12.90 4.38
C ALA A 78 -5.86 -11.93 5.46
N VAL A 79 -6.44 -10.80 5.06
CA VAL A 79 -7.13 -9.88 5.97
C VAL A 79 -8.34 -10.56 6.62
N VAL A 80 -9.18 -11.23 5.82
CA VAL A 80 -10.33 -11.98 6.33
C VAL A 80 -9.89 -13.07 7.31
N ALA A 81 -8.82 -13.81 7.01
CA ALA A 81 -8.27 -14.81 7.91
C ALA A 81 -7.82 -14.19 9.25
N GLY A 82 -7.15 -13.03 9.23
CA GLY A 82 -6.79 -12.29 10.44
C GLY A 82 -8.01 -11.86 11.28
N LEU A 83 -9.08 -11.38 10.62
CA LEU A 83 -10.33 -11.01 11.29
C LEU A 83 -11.06 -12.23 11.87
N VAL A 84 -11.03 -13.38 11.19
CA VAL A 84 -11.59 -14.64 11.70
C VAL A 84 -10.82 -15.10 12.94
N LEU A 85 -9.49 -14.96 12.97
CA LEU A 85 -8.69 -15.25 14.16
C LEU A 85 -9.05 -14.33 15.34
N ALA A 86 -9.22 -13.02 15.09
CA ALA A 86 -9.68 -12.08 16.09
C ALA A 86 -11.09 -12.41 16.61
N GLY A 87 -12.01 -12.76 15.70
CA GLY A 87 -13.37 -13.20 16.02
C GLY A 87 -13.38 -14.50 16.84
N GLY A 88 -12.56 -15.47 16.49
CA GLY A 88 -12.36 -16.71 17.25
C GLY A 88 -11.90 -16.44 18.67
N ALA A 89 -10.88 -15.58 18.86
CA ALA A 89 -10.44 -15.15 20.19
C ALA A 89 -11.57 -14.45 20.97
N GLY A 90 -12.39 -13.63 20.29
CA GLY A 90 -13.56 -12.99 20.89
C GLY A 90 -14.65 -13.97 21.32
N ILE A 91 -14.89 -15.03 20.54
CA ILE A 91 -15.82 -16.11 20.91
C ILE A 91 -15.30 -16.88 22.11
N LEU A 92 -14.00 -17.20 22.15
CA LEU A 92 -13.36 -17.84 23.31
C LEU A 92 -13.47 -16.97 24.56
N ALA A 93 -13.29 -15.65 24.43
CA ALA A 93 -13.47 -14.70 25.52
C ALA A 93 -14.92 -14.67 26.04
N ARG A 94 -15.92 -14.75 25.15
CA ARG A 94 -17.34 -14.82 25.55
C ARG A 94 -17.67 -16.12 26.25
N ARG A 95 -17.17 -17.25 25.74
CA ARG A 95 -17.40 -18.58 26.34
C ARG A 95 -16.79 -18.70 27.73
N THR A 96 -15.56 -18.22 27.91
CA THR A 96 -14.90 -18.20 29.23
C THR A 96 -15.63 -17.32 30.22
N LYS A 97 -16.13 -16.16 29.77
CA LYS A 97 -16.98 -15.30 30.61
C LYS A 97 -18.29 -15.98 31.04
N MET A 98 -18.89 -16.82 30.18
CA MET A 98 -20.10 -17.59 30.52
C MET A 98 -19.83 -18.75 31.49
N GLN A 99 -18.57 -19.18 31.62
CA GLN A 99 -18.16 -20.30 32.49
C GLN A 99 -17.55 -19.79 33.82
N ASP A 100 -17.83 -18.54 34.21
CA ASP A 100 -17.30 -17.87 35.39
C ASP A 100 -15.76 -17.90 35.51
N GLN A 101 -15.04 -18.02 34.38
CA GLN A 101 -13.59 -17.89 34.31
C GLN A 101 -13.19 -16.47 33.90
N ASP A 102 -12.08 -15.97 34.46
CA ASP A 102 -11.52 -14.64 34.14
C ASP A 102 -11.19 -14.52 32.63
N PRO A 103 -11.96 -13.72 31.83
CA PRO A 103 -11.80 -13.66 30.37
C PRO A 103 -10.76 -12.62 29.92
N THR A 104 -10.08 -11.96 30.86
CA THR A 104 -9.29 -10.73 30.62
C THR A 104 -8.24 -10.91 29.53
N TRP A 105 -7.45 -11.98 29.56
CA TRP A 105 -6.41 -12.25 28.55
C TRP A 105 -6.98 -12.53 27.15
N TYR A 106 -8.11 -13.23 27.05
CA TYR A 106 -8.74 -13.52 25.76
C TYR A 106 -9.41 -12.27 25.17
N THR A 107 -10.01 -11.41 26.00
CA THR A 107 -10.57 -10.13 25.54
C THR A 107 -9.49 -9.20 25.00
N PHE A 108 -8.34 -9.13 25.67
CA PHE A 108 -7.19 -8.36 25.18
C PHE A 108 -6.66 -8.94 23.86
N ALA A 109 -6.48 -10.27 23.78
CA ALA A 109 -6.04 -10.94 22.57
C ALA A 109 -6.93 -10.62 21.36
N ALA A 110 -8.26 -10.69 21.55
CA ALA A 110 -9.22 -10.40 20.49
C ALA A 110 -9.10 -8.95 19.98
N LEU A 111 -8.97 -7.98 20.89
CA LEU A 111 -8.80 -6.57 20.55
C LEU A 111 -7.45 -6.33 19.85
N ALA A 112 -6.36 -6.88 20.40
CA ALA A 112 -5.02 -6.74 19.85
C ALA A 112 -4.92 -7.34 18.43
N LEU A 113 -5.51 -8.52 18.20
CA LEU A 113 -5.56 -9.16 16.87
C LEU A 113 -6.42 -8.37 15.88
N GLY A 114 -7.56 -7.82 16.33
CA GLY A 114 -8.42 -6.97 15.49
C GLY A 114 -7.69 -5.69 15.07
N VAL A 115 -7.09 -4.98 16.01
CA VAL A 115 -6.29 -3.77 15.73
C VAL A 115 -5.09 -4.09 14.86
N ALA A 116 -4.38 -5.21 15.13
CA ALA A 116 -3.27 -5.66 14.31
C ALA A 116 -3.69 -5.86 12.85
N THR A 117 -4.80 -6.56 12.63
CA THR A 117 -5.27 -6.89 11.28
C THR A 117 -5.71 -5.64 10.51
N ILE A 118 -6.49 -4.76 11.16
CA ILE A 118 -6.99 -3.53 10.52
C ILE A 118 -5.83 -2.56 10.21
N SER A 119 -4.94 -2.33 11.18
CA SER A 119 -3.79 -1.45 10.98
C SER A 119 -2.81 -2.00 9.95
N ALA A 120 -2.55 -3.31 9.93
CA ALA A 120 -1.73 -3.97 8.91
C ALA A 120 -2.34 -3.83 7.51
N ALA A 121 -3.67 -3.96 7.38
CA ALA A 121 -4.34 -3.81 6.08
C ALA A 121 -4.23 -2.38 5.55
N VAL A 122 -4.51 -1.36 6.37
CA VAL A 122 -4.43 0.05 5.97
C VAL A 122 -2.99 0.46 5.65
N LEU A 123 -2.05 0.18 6.56
CA LEU A 123 -0.64 0.55 6.34
C LEU A 123 -0.01 -0.23 5.18
N GLY A 124 -0.39 -1.50 5.01
CA GLY A 124 0.07 -2.34 3.90
C GLY A 124 -0.45 -1.85 2.56
N ASP A 125 -1.74 -1.50 2.47
CA ASP A 125 -2.36 -0.94 1.27
C ASP A 125 -1.74 0.41 0.90
N MET A 126 -1.54 1.31 1.89
CA MET A 126 -0.82 2.57 1.65
C MET A 126 0.59 2.33 1.11
N ASN A 127 1.35 1.40 1.70
CA ASN A 127 2.69 1.09 1.21
C ASN A 127 2.69 0.53 -0.21
N TYR A 128 1.66 -0.26 -0.54
CA TYR A 128 1.46 -0.79 -1.87
C TYR A 128 1.25 0.32 -2.89
N TRP A 129 0.24 1.17 -2.70
CA TRP A 129 -0.10 2.24 -3.65
C TRP A 129 1.02 3.26 -3.85
N TYR A 130 1.70 3.67 -2.76
CA TYR A 130 2.70 4.74 -2.86
C TYR A 130 4.08 4.27 -3.31
N ASN A 131 4.50 3.06 -2.93
CA ASN A 131 5.88 2.60 -3.15
C ASN A 131 5.96 1.34 -4.02
N MET A 132 5.23 0.28 -3.68
CA MET A 132 5.43 -1.04 -4.30
C MET A 132 4.73 -1.20 -5.65
N GLN A 133 3.57 -0.57 -5.86
CA GLN A 133 2.84 -0.65 -7.11
C GLN A 133 3.65 -0.07 -8.28
N PRO A 134 4.19 1.17 -8.21
CA PRO A 134 5.07 1.69 -9.28
C PRO A 134 6.27 0.78 -9.55
N TYR A 135 6.87 0.21 -8.51
CA TYR A 135 7.99 -0.72 -8.64
C TYR A 135 7.60 -1.97 -9.45
N TYR A 136 6.52 -2.66 -9.07
CA TYR A 136 6.08 -3.88 -9.75
C TYR A 136 5.57 -3.62 -11.16
N ASP A 137 4.86 -2.51 -11.39
CA ASP A 137 4.38 -2.13 -12.72
C ASP A 137 5.54 -1.89 -13.69
N ILE A 138 6.64 -1.29 -13.21
CA ILE A 138 7.86 -1.07 -14.01
C ILE A 138 8.70 -2.35 -14.16
N GLU A 139 8.68 -3.26 -13.19
CA GLU A 139 9.41 -4.54 -13.25
C GLU A 139 8.76 -5.53 -14.22
N ASN A 140 7.44 -5.45 -14.44
CA ASN A 140 6.70 -6.35 -15.32
C ASN A 140 6.72 -5.98 -16.82
N ILE A 141 7.41 -4.90 -17.20
CA ILE A 141 7.48 -4.38 -18.57
C ILE A 141 8.91 -4.47 -19.12
N ASN A 142 9.03 -4.52 -20.45
CA ASN A 142 10.29 -4.85 -21.11
C ASN A 142 11.28 -3.68 -21.09
N THR A 143 12.58 -4.01 -21.08
CA THR A 143 13.67 -3.03 -21.17
C THR A 143 14.35 -3.14 -22.51
N TYR A 144 14.48 -2.02 -23.22
CA TYR A 144 15.09 -1.97 -24.56
C TYR A 144 16.38 -1.15 -24.54
N PRO A 145 17.53 -1.77 -24.87
CA PRO A 145 18.80 -1.07 -24.99
C PRO A 145 18.98 -0.47 -26.40
N SER A 146 19.71 0.64 -26.48
CA SER A 146 20.18 1.27 -27.72
C SER A 146 19.08 1.56 -28.76
N VAL A 147 17.95 2.10 -28.31
CA VAL A 147 16.83 2.49 -29.19
C VAL A 147 17.20 3.76 -29.97
N ASN A 148 16.97 3.73 -31.29
CA ASN A 148 17.12 4.90 -32.15
C ASN A 148 15.75 5.50 -32.52
N PRO A 149 15.38 6.70 -32.03
CA PRO A 149 14.10 7.35 -32.32
C PRO A 149 13.81 7.61 -33.80
N ALA A 150 14.83 7.71 -34.66
CA ALA A 150 14.66 7.95 -36.09
C ALA A 150 14.31 6.67 -36.88
N ARG A 151 14.71 5.50 -36.37
CA ARG A 151 14.52 4.21 -37.06
C ARG A 151 13.37 3.40 -36.48
N GLU A 152 13.22 3.42 -35.16
CA GLU A 152 12.22 2.65 -34.44
C GLU A 152 10.93 3.47 -34.26
N LYS A 153 9.78 2.79 -34.24
CA LYS A 153 8.47 3.44 -34.08
C LYS A 153 7.88 3.09 -32.71
N GLY A 154 7.06 4.00 -32.16
CA GLY A 154 6.42 3.78 -30.86
C GLY A 154 5.56 2.51 -30.82
N GLN A 155 4.96 2.13 -31.95
CA GLN A 155 4.15 0.92 -32.06
C GLN A 155 4.92 -0.38 -31.74
N GLN A 156 6.24 -0.42 -32.00
CA GLN A 156 7.08 -1.60 -31.73
C GLN A 156 7.48 -1.70 -30.25
N LEU A 157 7.37 -0.59 -29.51
CA LEU A 157 7.84 -0.43 -28.13
C LEU A 157 6.70 -0.10 -27.16
N MET A 158 5.47 -0.54 -27.50
CA MET A 158 4.27 -0.30 -26.69
C MET A 158 4.30 -0.98 -25.32
N ASP A 159 5.18 -1.95 -25.13
CA ASP A 159 5.45 -2.70 -23.89
C ASP A 159 6.78 -2.30 -23.23
N ALA A 160 7.49 -1.31 -23.78
CA ALA A 160 8.73 -0.81 -23.21
C ALA A 160 8.46 -0.03 -21.93
N GLY A 161 9.15 -0.38 -20.84
CA GLY A 161 9.13 0.37 -19.58
C GLY A 161 10.35 1.23 -19.36
N ARG A 162 11.51 0.69 -19.70
CA ARG A 162 12.80 1.39 -19.63
C ARG A 162 13.42 1.35 -21.01
N VAL A 163 13.77 2.51 -21.52
CA VAL A 163 14.41 2.64 -22.82
C VAL A 163 15.74 3.32 -22.63
N TYR A 164 16.81 2.70 -23.11
CA TYR A 164 18.11 3.34 -23.24
C TYR A 164 18.27 3.74 -24.69
N PHE A 165 18.44 5.02 -24.94
CA PHE A 165 18.61 5.55 -26.28
C PHE A 165 20.06 5.45 -26.75
N GLU A 166 20.25 5.41 -28.07
CA GLU A 166 21.56 5.38 -28.71
C GLU A 166 22.36 6.69 -28.46
N ASP A 167 23.68 6.61 -28.55
CA ASP A 167 24.57 7.77 -28.41
C ASP A 167 24.35 8.79 -29.54
N GLY A 168 24.09 10.05 -29.16
CA GLY A 168 23.68 11.11 -30.09
C GLY A 168 22.17 11.40 -30.07
N THR A 169 21.40 10.67 -29.26
CA THR A 169 20.04 11.08 -28.90
C THR A 169 20.02 12.22 -27.90
N GLY A 170 19.03 13.09 -28.04
CA GLY A 170 18.84 14.24 -27.17
C GLY A 170 17.43 14.80 -27.25
N LEU A 171 17.15 15.79 -26.42
CA LEU A 171 15.87 16.49 -26.39
C LEU A 171 15.89 17.68 -27.34
N ASP A 172 14.91 17.77 -28.24
CA ASP A 172 14.72 18.96 -29.06
C ASP A 172 13.80 19.95 -28.34
N THR A 173 14.41 20.79 -27.50
CA THR A 173 13.69 21.79 -26.70
C THR A 173 12.99 22.85 -27.55
N SER A 174 13.42 23.06 -28.79
CA SER A 174 12.80 24.02 -29.71
C SER A 174 11.38 23.61 -30.14
N LYS A 175 11.08 22.31 -30.03
CA LYS A 175 9.76 21.71 -30.32
C LYS A 175 9.02 21.32 -29.03
N ALA A 176 9.45 21.84 -27.89
CA ALA A 176 8.78 21.62 -26.63
C ALA A 176 7.42 22.34 -26.60
N MET A 177 6.43 21.67 -26.02
CA MET A 177 5.06 22.17 -25.87
C MET A 177 4.52 21.89 -24.48
N ALA A 178 3.50 22.64 -24.08
CA ALA A 178 2.93 22.54 -22.75
C ALA A 178 1.41 22.67 -22.77
N PHE A 179 0.74 21.80 -22.04
CA PHE A 179 -0.69 21.90 -21.75
C PHE A 179 -0.92 22.25 -20.29
N ARG A 180 -1.87 23.14 -19.99
CA ARG A 180 -2.17 23.55 -18.61
C ARG A 180 -3.57 23.12 -18.20
N ASN A 181 -3.65 22.27 -17.17
CA ASN A 181 -4.90 21.92 -16.48
C ASN A 181 -4.60 21.70 -14.99
N LEU A 182 -4.89 22.71 -14.15
CA LEU A 182 -4.38 22.86 -12.78
C LEU A 182 -2.85 22.93 -12.72
N ASP A 183 -2.18 21.84 -13.10
CA ASP A 183 -0.74 21.72 -13.33
C ASP A 183 -0.38 21.96 -14.80
N ARG A 184 0.91 22.26 -15.05
CA ARG A 184 1.47 22.38 -16.41
C ARG A 184 2.12 21.06 -16.81
N TYR A 185 1.61 20.43 -17.85
CA TYR A 185 2.12 19.21 -18.45
C TYR A 185 3.02 19.57 -19.63
N CYS A 186 4.32 19.37 -19.47
CA CYS A 186 5.35 19.71 -20.44
C CYS A 186 5.75 18.46 -21.23
N VAL A 187 5.90 18.60 -22.54
CA VAL A 187 6.36 17.54 -23.44
C VAL A 187 7.47 18.07 -24.36
N ALA A 188 8.48 17.26 -24.61
CA ALA A 188 9.53 17.56 -25.60
C ALA A 188 9.85 16.29 -26.40
N PRO A 189 10.00 16.39 -27.74
CA PRO A 189 10.32 15.23 -28.56
C PRO A 189 11.77 14.80 -28.34
N ILE A 190 11.98 13.47 -28.32
CA ILE A 190 13.30 12.85 -28.25
C ILE A 190 13.75 12.57 -29.69
N VAL A 191 14.88 13.14 -30.08
CA VAL A 191 15.41 13.08 -31.46
C VAL A 191 16.81 12.48 -31.48
N PHE A 192 17.24 12.01 -32.65
CA PHE A 192 18.60 11.55 -32.89
C PHE A 192 19.32 12.57 -33.77
N GLY A 193 20.28 13.31 -33.19
CA GLY A 193 21.03 14.36 -33.88
C GLY A 193 20.12 15.41 -34.55
N GLN A 194 20.32 15.61 -35.85
CA GLN A 194 19.51 16.50 -36.70
C GLN A 194 18.78 15.72 -37.82
N GLU A 195 18.66 14.40 -37.67
CA GLU A 195 18.00 13.57 -38.67
C GLU A 195 16.49 13.86 -38.70
N PRO A 196 15.87 14.07 -39.87
CA PRO A 196 14.43 14.27 -39.96
C PRO A 196 13.71 12.96 -39.64
N LEU A 197 12.87 12.97 -38.61
CA LEU A 197 12.08 11.81 -38.20
C LEU A 197 10.82 11.69 -39.06
N ALA A 198 10.48 10.46 -39.48
CA ALA A 198 9.23 10.18 -40.17
C ALA A 198 7.99 10.27 -39.24
N SER A 199 8.18 10.01 -37.95
CA SER A 199 7.17 10.19 -36.91
C SER A 199 7.82 10.45 -35.55
N TYR A 200 7.21 11.34 -34.77
CA TYR A 200 7.65 11.70 -33.43
C TYR A 200 6.85 10.89 -32.40
N ASP A 201 7.27 9.66 -32.15
CA ASP A 201 6.58 8.77 -31.21
C ASP A 201 7.17 8.80 -29.79
N PHE A 202 8.43 9.23 -29.62
CA PHE A 202 9.09 9.28 -28.31
C PHE A 202 9.09 10.69 -27.73
N TRP A 203 8.49 10.83 -26.54
CA TRP A 203 8.34 12.11 -25.87
C TRP A 203 8.90 12.06 -24.46
N ALA A 204 9.75 13.03 -24.13
CA ALA A 204 10.13 13.33 -22.76
C ALA A 204 9.03 14.14 -22.10
N VAL A 205 8.66 13.78 -20.88
CA VAL A 205 7.54 14.40 -20.16
C VAL A 205 7.93 14.85 -18.76
N GLY A 206 7.19 15.83 -18.27
CA GLY A 206 7.11 16.10 -16.84
C GLY A 206 6.21 17.29 -16.53
N VAL A 207 6.06 17.57 -15.24
CA VAL A 207 5.10 18.56 -14.73
C VAL A 207 5.80 19.80 -14.19
N ASN A 208 5.22 20.97 -14.42
CA ASN A 208 5.61 22.27 -13.84
C ASN A 208 7.08 22.70 -14.09
N CYS A 209 7.69 22.25 -15.17
CA CYS A 209 9.10 22.51 -15.52
C CYS A 209 9.29 23.31 -16.82
N CYS A 210 8.22 23.90 -17.36
CA CYS A 210 8.21 24.70 -18.57
C CYS A 210 7.45 26.02 -18.35
N SER A 211 7.84 27.07 -19.08
CA SER A 211 7.16 28.37 -19.02
C SER A 211 5.75 28.30 -19.60
N GLY A 212 5.54 27.45 -20.61
CA GLY A 212 4.29 27.28 -21.37
C GLY A 212 4.00 28.39 -22.38
N THR A 213 4.83 29.43 -22.44
CA THR A 213 4.73 30.52 -23.42
C THR A 213 5.82 30.46 -24.49
N THR A 214 6.97 29.89 -24.13
CA THR A 214 8.08 29.62 -25.05
C THR A 214 8.28 28.12 -25.18
N ALA A 215 8.93 27.69 -26.26
CA ALA A 215 9.41 26.31 -26.39
C ALA A 215 10.62 26.11 -25.46
N ASP A 216 10.36 25.80 -24.19
CA ASP A 216 11.36 25.49 -23.18
C ASP A 216 10.99 24.22 -22.40
N PHE A 217 11.95 23.31 -22.27
CA PHE A 217 11.78 22.08 -21.49
C PHE A 217 12.96 21.92 -20.54
N ARG A 218 12.69 21.91 -19.23
CA ARG A 218 13.70 21.82 -18.17
C ARG A 218 13.43 20.67 -17.19
N CYS A 219 12.67 19.66 -17.61
CA CYS A 219 12.33 18.51 -16.78
C CYS A 219 13.43 17.45 -16.79
N GLY A 220 13.59 16.76 -15.66
CA GLY A 220 14.56 15.68 -15.51
C GLY A 220 16.00 16.18 -15.65
N GLU A 221 16.86 15.34 -16.19
CA GLU A 221 18.28 15.66 -16.39
C GLU A 221 18.53 16.26 -17.79
N PHE A 222 17.74 17.27 -18.18
CA PHE A 222 17.77 17.84 -19.54
C PHE A 222 19.14 18.41 -19.95
N ASP A 223 19.91 18.93 -18.98
CA ASP A 223 21.22 19.56 -19.18
C ASP A 223 22.39 18.56 -19.05
N ASN A 224 22.11 17.32 -18.63
CA ASN A 224 23.15 16.30 -18.47
C ASN A 224 23.38 15.59 -19.81
N PRO A 225 24.57 15.69 -20.43
CA PRO A 225 24.85 15.01 -21.69
C PRO A 225 24.91 13.48 -21.55
N LYS A 226 25.00 12.97 -20.31
CA LYS A 226 24.95 11.53 -20.03
C LYS A 226 23.52 11.00 -19.88
N ALA A 227 22.53 11.89 -19.73
CA ALA A 227 21.14 11.49 -19.68
C ALA A 227 20.68 11.07 -21.07
N ARG A 228 20.55 9.77 -21.28
CA ARG A 228 20.13 9.15 -22.55
C ARG A 228 19.14 8.01 -22.34
N SER A 229 18.39 8.06 -21.24
CA SER A 229 17.43 7.02 -20.90
C SER A 229 16.08 7.60 -20.54
N GLY A 230 15.05 6.81 -20.79
CA GLY A 230 13.66 7.14 -20.54
C GLY A 230 13.02 6.11 -19.62
N LEU A 231 12.41 6.56 -18.53
CA LEU A 231 11.52 5.75 -17.70
C LEU A 231 10.06 6.03 -18.06
N ARG A 232 9.30 5.01 -18.46
CA ARG A 232 7.93 5.20 -18.94
C ARG A 232 7.01 5.80 -17.88
N LEU A 233 6.13 6.70 -18.32
CA LEU A 233 5.00 7.17 -17.53
C LEU A 233 3.97 6.05 -17.32
N MET A 234 3.96 5.50 -16.10
CA MET A 234 2.98 4.48 -15.68
C MET A 234 1.67 5.06 -15.16
N ARG A 235 1.69 6.33 -14.71
CA ARG A 235 0.51 7.03 -14.19
C ARG A 235 -0.56 7.24 -15.26
N GLU A 236 -1.66 6.51 -15.15
CA GLU A 236 -2.79 6.56 -16.09
C GLU A 236 -3.61 7.85 -15.99
N ASP A 237 -3.64 8.46 -14.81
CA ASP A 237 -4.33 9.73 -14.54
C ASP A 237 -3.69 10.91 -15.30
N GLN A 238 -2.36 10.87 -15.48
CA GLN A 238 -1.62 11.95 -16.15
C GLN A 238 -1.48 11.76 -17.66
N ARG A 239 -1.53 10.51 -18.12
CA ARG A 239 -1.31 10.14 -19.54
C ARG A 239 -2.23 10.89 -20.53
N PRO A 240 -3.54 11.10 -20.26
CA PRO A 240 -4.42 11.86 -21.15
C PRO A 240 -3.97 13.32 -21.31
N PHE A 241 -3.48 13.96 -20.25
CA PHE A 241 -3.04 15.35 -20.30
C PHE A 241 -1.76 15.54 -21.10
N PHE A 242 -0.81 14.61 -21.00
CA PHE A 242 0.36 14.60 -21.89
C PHE A 242 -0.01 14.34 -23.34
N ARG A 243 -1.03 13.51 -23.60
CA ARG A 243 -1.56 13.31 -24.95
C ARG A 243 -2.19 14.58 -25.53
N LEU A 244 -2.90 15.36 -24.72
CA LEU A 244 -3.41 16.67 -25.13
C LEU A 244 -2.27 17.64 -25.45
N ALA A 245 -1.18 17.62 -24.69
CA ALA A 245 0.00 18.43 -24.99
C ALA A 245 0.65 18.06 -26.33
N VAL A 246 0.74 16.76 -26.65
CA VAL A 246 1.21 16.29 -27.97
C VAL A 246 0.25 16.70 -29.09
N GLN A 247 -1.06 16.55 -28.89
CA GLN A 247 -2.05 17.01 -29.87
C GLN A 247 -1.98 18.52 -30.11
N GLN A 248 -1.67 19.30 -29.07
CA GLN A 248 -1.42 20.74 -29.22
C GLN A 248 -0.13 21.00 -29.99
N ALA A 249 0.94 20.22 -29.77
CA ALA A 249 2.17 20.32 -30.54
C ALA A 249 1.96 20.02 -32.03
N GLU A 250 1.10 19.05 -32.34
CA GLU A 250 0.67 18.76 -33.72
C GLU A 250 -0.23 19.86 -34.30
N ALA A 251 -1.01 20.55 -33.46
CA ALA A 251 -1.97 21.57 -33.92
C ALA A 251 -1.39 22.99 -34.02
N ASP A 252 -0.43 23.38 -33.17
CA ASP A 252 0.25 24.68 -33.26
C ASP A 252 1.02 24.83 -34.59
N LEU A 253 1.26 23.72 -35.29
CA LEU A 253 1.70 23.67 -36.68
C LEU A 253 0.76 24.42 -37.65
N CYS A 254 -0.54 24.52 -37.35
CA CYS A 254 -1.51 25.25 -38.18
C CYS A 254 -1.55 26.77 -37.91
N ARG A 255 -0.93 27.25 -36.84
CA ARG A 255 -1.08 28.65 -36.41
C ARG A 255 -0.11 29.61 -37.10
N GLY A 256 0.95 29.11 -37.73
CA GLY A 256 1.95 29.91 -38.46
C GLY A 256 1.41 30.66 -39.68
N PHE A 257 0.34 30.17 -40.32
CA PHE A 257 -0.20 30.77 -41.55
C PHE A 257 -1.24 31.88 -41.31
N LEU A 258 -1.88 31.91 -40.12
CA LEU A 258 -2.94 32.89 -39.83
C LEU A 258 -2.44 34.30 -39.46
N SER A 259 -1.13 34.50 -39.25
CA SER A 259 -0.57 35.84 -39.03
C SER A 259 -0.31 36.63 -40.32
N PHE A 260 -0.34 36.00 -41.50
CA PHE A 260 -0.05 36.69 -42.77
C PHE A 260 -1.25 37.00 -43.64
N LEU A 261 -2.42 36.38 -43.44
CA LEU A 261 -3.64 36.75 -44.16
C LEU A 261 -4.76 37.15 -43.20
N SER A 262 -4.80 38.44 -42.88
CA SER A 262 -6.00 39.11 -42.37
C SER A 262 -7.05 39.20 -43.48
N ILE A 263 -7.60 38.07 -43.93
CA ILE A 263 -8.81 38.05 -44.75
C ILE A 263 -9.76 36.99 -44.18
N ARG A 264 -10.88 37.50 -43.64
CA ARG A 264 -12.04 36.71 -43.21
C ARG A 264 -12.56 35.88 -44.39
N VAL A 265 -12.24 34.59 -44.43
CA VAL A 265 -13.09 33.61 -45.11
C VAL A 265 -13.21 32.40 -44.20
N GLY A 266 -14.44 32.07 -43.82
CA GLY A 266 -14.79 30.92 -42.99
C GLY A 266 -14.58 29.59 -43.71
N LEU A 267 -13.32 29.24 -43.98
CA LEU A 267 -12.93 27.91 -44.40
C LEU A 267 -12.52 27.11 -43.16
N ARG A 268 -13.26 26.04 -42.90
CA ARG A 268 -12.87 24.97 -41.98
C ARG A 268 -11.45 24.53 -42.36
N GLY A 269 -10.49 24.85 -41.49
CA GLY A 269 -9.07 24.58 -41.70
C GLY A 269 -8.80 23.09 -41.83
N PHE A 270 -8.49 22.66 -43.05
CA PHE A 270 -7.62 21.53 -43.30
C PHE A 270 -6.24 22.11 -43.59
N CYS A 271 -5.30 21.99 -42.65
CA CYS A 271 -3.89 22.19 -42.98
C CYS A 271 -3.46 21.06 -43.91
N GLY A 272 -2.94 21.42 -45.08
CA GLY A 272 -2.26 20.48 -45.96
C GLY A 272 -0.94 19.99 -45.33
N PRO A 273 -0.46 18.78 -45.69
CA PRO A 273 0.79 18.22 -45.15
C PRO A 273 2.07 19.02 -45.50
N ASP A 274 1.97 20.00 -46.39
CA ASP A 274 3.07 20.72 -47.03
C ASP A 274 3.38 22.10 -46.42
N GLU A 275 2.59 22.56 -45.42
CA GLU A 275 2.72 23.90 -44.81
C GLU A 275 3.07 23.89 -43.30
N ALA A 276 3.61 22.78 -42.79
CA ALA A 276 4.04 22.69 -41.40
C ALA A 276 5.46 23.25 -41.22
N ALA A 277 5.66 24.20 -40.29
CA ALA A 277 6.99 24.72 -39.94
C ALA A 277 7.95 23.60 -39.46
N TYR A 278 7.38 22.54 -38.88
CA TYR A 278 8.05 21.29 -38.53
C TYR A 278 7.05 20.14 -38.78
N ASN A 279 7.39 19.14 -39.61
CA ASN A 279 6.52 18.01 -39.94
C ASN A 279 6.40 17.02 -38.75
N ILE A 280 5.80 17.46 -37.64
CA ILE A 280 5.65 16.67 -36.41
C ILE A 280 4.36 15.87 -36.49
N LYS A 281 4.48 14.55 -36.64
CA LYS A 281 3.35 13.62 -36.61
C LYS A 281 3.64 12.49 -35.63
N SER A 282 2.79 12.31 -34.62
CA SER A 282 2.87 11.21 -33.65
C SER A 282 1.75 10.21 -33.91
N ASN A 283 2.10 8.97 -34.28
CA ASN A 283 1.07 7.94 -34.48
C ASN A 283 0.75 7.26 -33.14
N HIS A 284 1.79 6.93 -32.37
CA HIS A 284 1.68 6.23 -31.09
C HIS A 284 2.63 6.89 -30.06
N PRO A 285 2.20 7.99 -29.42
CA PRO A 285 3.05 8.71 -28.47
C PRO A 285 3.33 7.85 -27.22
N LEU A 286 4.60 7.61 -26.97
CA LEU A 286 5.14 7.02 -25.75
C LEU A 286 5.79 8.12 -24.90
N PHE A 287 5.47 8.12 -23.61
CA PHE A 287 5.88 9.14 -22.66
C PHE A 287 6.92 8.60 -21.69
N PHE A 288 8.05 9.29 -21.58
CA PHE A 288 9.18 8.91 -20.73
C PHE A 288 9.65 10.08 -19.87
N TYR A 289 10.02 9.81 -18.63
CA TYR A 289 10.83 10.70 -17.80
C TYR A 289 12.28 10.61 -18.24
N TRP A 290 12.87 11.75 -18.58
CA TRP A 290 14.25 11.85 -19.08
C TRP A 290 15.26 11.82 -17.94
N MET A 291 16.15 10.83 -17.94
CA MET A 291 17.14 10.64 -16.87
C MET A 291 18.38 9.89 -17.34
N GLN A 292 19.43 9.87 -16.52
CA GLN A 292 20.64 9.08 -16.80
C GLN A 292 20.48 7.62 -16.39
N ASP A 293 19.88 7.35 -15.23
CA ASP A 293 19.75 5.98 -14.71
C ASP A 293 18.31 5.69 -14.23
N PRO A 294 17.52 4.93 -15.02
CA PRO A 294 16.16 4.55 -14.63
C PRO A 294 16.16 3.41 -13.60
N VAL A 295 17.27 2.67 -13.46
CA VAL A 295 17.37 1.57 -12.48
C VAL A 295 17.46 2.13 -11.08
N ALA A 296 18.27 3.17 -10.86
CA ALA A 296 18.39 3.84 -9.56
C ALA A 296 17.03 4.34 -9.04
N GLU A 297 16.23 4.97 -9.91
CA GLU A 297 14.90 5.47 -9.53
C GLU A 297 13.93 4.33 -9.20
N VAL A 298 13.97 3.22 -9.94
CA VAL A 298 13.11 2.07 -9.61
C VAL A 298 13.55 1.38 -8.32
N LEU A 299 14.86 1.26 -8.09
CA LEU A 299 15.39 0.71 -6.84
C LEU A 299 15.04 1.58 -5.63
N LYS A 300 14.90 2.89 -5.82
CA LYS A 300 14.46 3.82 -4.77
C LYS A 300 13.06 3.47 -4.27
N TYR A 301 12.08 3.27 -5.16
CA TYR A 301 10.73 2.81 -4.80
C TYR A 301 10.75 1.52 -3.98
N ARG A 302 11.60 0.56 -4.39
CA ARG A 302 11.80 -0.68 -3.64
C ARG A 302 12.34 -0.41 -2.25
N SER A 303 13.44 0.34 -2.14
CA SER A 303 14.06 0.62 -0.84
C SER A 303 13.14 1.38 0.11
N ASP A 304 12.37 2.35 -0.41
CA ASP A 304 11.45 3.15 0.39
C ASP A 304 10.29 2.31 0.91
N GLY A 305 9.72 1.41 0.09
CA GLY A 305 8.66 0.53 0.57
C GLY A 305 9.14 -0.52 1.57
N PHE A 306 10.38 -1.03 1.46
CA PHE A 306 10.97 -1.90 2.50
C PHE A 306 11.28 -1.13 3.79
N LYS A 307 11.76 0.11 3.68
CA LYS A 307 12.00 1.01 4.82
C LYS A 307 10.69 1.30 5.55
N TYR A 308 9.62 1.60 4.82
CA TYR A 308 8.30 1.82 5.39
C TYR A 308 7.77 0.56 6.10
N ALA A 309 7.95 -0.62 5.49
CA ALA A 309 7.59 -1.89 6.10
C ALA A 309 8.31 -2.13 7.44
N LEU A 310 9.63 -1.91 7.48
CA LEU A 310 10.42 -2.07 8.71
C LEU A 310 9.99 -1.09 9.81
N ILE A 311 9.74 0.17 9.46
CA ILE A 311 9.24 1.18 10.39
C ILE A 311 7.88 0.77 10.94
N ALA A 312 6.93 0.40 10.08
CA ALA A 312 5.58 -0.01 10.49
C ALA A 312 5.61 -1.23 11.43
N ILE A 313 6.37 -2.28 11.09
CA ILE A 313 6.49 -3.49 11.91
C ILE A 313 7.12 -3.17 13.27
N SER A 314 8.18 -2.35 13.29
CA SER A 314 8.87 -2.00 14.53
C SER A 314 8.02 -1.12 15.44
N THR A 315 7.32 -0.13 14.88
CA THR A 315 6.40 0.75 15.61
C THR A 315 5.23 -0.04 16.19
N PHE A 316 4.62 -0.94 15.42
CA PHE A 316 3.54 -1.79 15.91
C PHE A 316 4.01 -2.73 17.03
N PHE A 317 5.19 -3.34 16.89
CA PHE A 317 5.76 -4.21 17.91
C PHE A 317 6.02 -3.47 19.23
N ALA A 318 6.62 -2.28 19.16
CA ALA A 318 6.86 -1.44 20.34
C ALA A 318 5.54 -1.02 21.02
N PHE A 319 4.55 -0.60 20.22
CA PHE A 319 3.22 -0.26 20.73
C PHE A 319 2.53 -1.45 21.40
N ASN A 320 2.59 -2.63 20.78
CA ASN A 320 2.03 -3.86 21.33
C ASN A 320 2.65 -4.21 22.68
N ILE A 321 3.98 -4.16 22.81
CA ILE A 321 4.68 -4.39 24.08
C ILE A 321 4.19 -3.41 25.14
N LEU A 322 4.09 -2.12 24.82
CA LEU A 322 3.59 -1.12 25.78
C LEU A 322 2.17 -1.41 26.24
N CYS A 323 1.28 -1.83 25.32
CA CYS A 323 -0.08 -2.24 25.66
C CYS A 323 -0.12 -3.48 26.55
N VAL A 324 0.70 -4.49 26.26
CA VAL A 324 0.77 -5.72 27.07
C VAL A 324 1.32 -5.41 28.46
N VAL A 325 2.41 -4.65 28.56
CA VAL A 325 2.99 -4.23 29.84
C VAL A 325 1.99 -3.40 30.64
N GLY A 326 1.30 -2.44 30.02
CA GLY A 326 0.24 -1.66 30.64
C GLY A 326 -0.91 -2.53 31.16
N SER A 327 -1.32 -3.55 30.41
CA SER A 327 -2.36 -4.50 30.83
C SER A 327 -1.92 -5.34 32.04
N VAL A 328 -0.66 -5.78 32.08
CA VAL A 328 -0.09 -6.51 33.23
C VAL A 328 -0.10 -5.62 34.48
N PHE A 329 0.33 -4.36 34.36
CA PHE A 329 0.30 -3.41 35.48
C PHE A 329 -1.12 -3.13 35.96
N ALA A 330 -2.07 -2.91 35.05
CA ALA A 330 -3.47 -2.69 35.39
C ALA A 330 -4.06 -3.89 36.16
N PHE A 331 -3.78 -5.12 35.70
CA PHE A 331 -4.23 -6.33 36.39
C PHE A 331 -3.54 -6.55 37.74
N SER A 332 -2.26 -6.19 37.88
CA SER A 332 -1.58 -6.25 39.18
C SER A 332 -2.16 -5.26 40.19
N LYS A 333 -2.55 -4.05 39.75
CA LYS A 333 -3.11 -3.02 40.63
C LYS A 333 -4.54 -3.36 41.07
N LEU A 334 -5.38 -3.84 40.14
CA LEU A 334 -6.71 -4.33 40.47
C LEU A 334 -6.69 -5.49 41.48
N SER A 335 -5.61 -6.29 41.52
CA SER A 335 -5.47 -7.35 42.52
C SER A 335 -5.09 -6.86 43.92
N HIS A 336 -4.67 -5.60 44.06
CA HIS A 336 -4.29 -5.00 45.34
C HIS A 336 -5.43 -4.21 46.01
N GLU A 337 -6.45 -3.82 45.25
CA GLU A 337 -7.60 -3.04 45.75
C GLU A 337 -8.79 -3.92 46.22
N PHE A 338 -8.73 -5.24 46.00
CA PHE A 338 -9.72 -6.23 46.44
C PHE A 338 -9.08 -7.27 47.36
#